data_AF-A0A964V1Y1-F1
#
_entry.id   AF-A0A964V1Y1-F1
#
_cell.length_a   1.000
_cell.length_b   1.000
_cell.length_c   1.000
_cell.angle_alpha   90.00
_cell.angle_beta   90.00
_cell.angle_gamma   90.00
#
_symmetry.space_group_name_H-M   'P 1'
#
loop_
_entity.id
_entity.type
_entity.pdbx_description
1 polymer ?
#
loop_
_entity_poly.entity_id
_entity_poly.type
_entity_poly.pdbx_seq_one_letter_code
_entity_poly.pdbx_strand_id
1 'polypeptide(L)'
;MKKKTQKEILIESADDVIEMIENDFSYKNIATKFRVDVREVNYFINHSQFSARAREALSNSADRAFDKAEEALLNINVGDDNAVITRQRELAHHYRRKAAVKNRNKFADSHKIQAEVKDTSSTSSWLGEVLSEIDNNK
;
A
#
# COMPACT_ATOMS: atom_id res chain seq x y z
N MET A 1 -25.17 -0.63 -34.75
CA MET A 1 -24.29 -1.01 -33.63
C MET A 1 -24.89 -0.50 -32.33
N LYS A 2 -25.04 -1.36 -31.30
CA LYS A 2 -25.47 -0.93 -29.97
C LYS A 2 -24.31 -0.17 -29.29
N LYS A 3 -24.59 0.98 -28.68
CA LYS A 3 -23.58 1.77 -27.97
C LYS A 3 -23.17 1.02 -26.69
N LYS A 4 -21.87 0.79 -26.50
CA LYS A 4 -21.34 0.16 -25.29
C LYS A 4 -21.51 1.10 -24.10
N THR A 5 -21.79 0.52 -22.94
CA THR A 5 -21.77 1.22 -21.65
C THR A 5 -20.33 1.48 -21.22
N GLN A 6 -20.14 2.44 -20.32
CA GLN A 6 -18.82 2.75 -19.77
C GLN A 6 -18.21 1.55 -19.02
N LYS A 7 -19.04 0.74 -18.34
CA LYS A 7 -18.62 -0.49 -17.67
C LYS A 7 -18.11 -1.54 -18.63
N GLU A 8 -18.83 -1.77 -19.73
CA GLU A 8 -18.43 -2.71 -20.78
C GLU A 8 -17.08 -2.31 -21.39
N ILE A 9 -16.83 -1.01 -21.61
CA ILE A 9 -15.55 -0.52 -22.10
C ILE A 9 -14.39 -0.94 -21.18
N LEU A 10 -14.54 -0.78 -19.86
CA LEU A 10 -13.52 -1.17 -18.89
C LEU A 10 -13.38 -2.69 -18.77
N ILE A 11 -14.47 -3.44 -18.87
CA ILE A 11 -14.47 -4.92 -18.81
C ILE A 11 -13.77 -5.52 -20.03
N GLU A 12 -14.01 -4.99 -21.23
CA GLU A 12 -13.34 -5.44 -22.45
C GLU A 12 -11.86 -5.05 -22.48
N SER A 13 -11.49 -3.97 -21.80
CA SER A 13 -10.10 -3.47 -21.69
C SER A 13 -9.48 -3.82 -20.34
N ALA A 14 -9.92 -4.90 -19.70
CA ALA A 14 -9.59 -5.19 -18.30
C ALA A 14 -8.09 -5.31 -18.05
N ASP A 15 -7.36 -5.99 -18.94
CA ASP A 15 -5.92 -6.19 -18.79
C ASP A 15 -5.15 -4.86 -18.84
N ASP A 16 -5.47 -3.98 -19.79
CA ASP A 16 -4.89 -2.63 -19.86
C ASP A 16 -5.20 -1.80 -18.61
N VAL A 17 -6.44 -1.89 -18.09
CA VAL A 17 -6.82 -1.16 -16.87
C VAL A 17 -6.02 -1.66 -15.68
N ILE A 18 -5.87 -2.98 -15.55
CA ILE A 18 -5.07 -3.62 -14.48
C ILE A 18 -3.60 -3.23 -14.60
N GLU A 19 -3.02 -3.28 -15.80
CA GLU A 19 -1.64 -2.85 -16.05
C GLU A 19 -1.43 -1.38 -15.67
N MET A 20 -2.38 -0.50 -15.99
CA MET A 20 -2.31 0.91 -15.58
C MET A 20 -2.40 1.10 -14.07
N ILE A 21 -3.27 0.36 -13.39
CA ILE A 21 -3.34 0.36 -11.92
C ILE A 21 -2.00 -0.07 -11.33
N GLU A 22 -1.45 -1.14 -11.89
CA GLU A 22 -0.18 -1.71 -11.49
C GLU A 22 0.94 -0.66 -11.64
N ASN A 23 1.01 -0.01 -12.79
CA ASN A 23 1.95 1.07 -13.12
C ASN A 23 1.61 2.44 -12.50
N ASP A 24 0.79 2.47 -11.45
CA ASP A 24 0.60 3.64 -10.59
C ASP A 24 -0.08 4.84 -11.29
N PHE A 25 -0.88 4.57 -12.32
CA PHE A 25 -1.74 5.58 -12.93
C PHE A 25 -2.88 5.97 -11.99
N SER A 26 -3.21 7.26 -11.92
CA SER A 26 -4.37 7.71 -11.15
C SER A 26 -5.67 7.27 -11.81
N TYR A 27 -6.75 7.15 -11.04
CA TYR A 27 -8.07 6.81 -11.60
C TYR A 27 -8.54 7.85 -12.61
N LYS A 28 -8.10 9.11 -12.49
CA LYS A 28 -8.35 10.15 -13.50
C LYS A 28 -7.64 9.84 -14.82
N ASN A 29 -6.39 9.38 -14.78
CA ASN A 29 -5.66 9.01 -16.00
C ASN A 29 -6.32 7.84 -16.72
N ILE A 30 -6.75 6.82 -15.96
CA ILE A 30 -7.48 5.67 -16.49
C ILE A 30 -8.81 6.13 -17.09
N ALA A 31 -9.59 6.92 -16.34
CA ALA A 31 -10.87 7.47 -16.79
C ALA A 31 -10.74 8.26 -18.11
N THR A 32 -9.73 9.13 -18.21
CA THR A 32 -9.43 9.90 -19.42
C THR A 32 -9.05 9.00 -20.59
N LYS A 33 -8.20 7.98 -20.39
CA LYS A 33 -7.78 7.06 -21.46
C LYS A 33 -8.96 6.31 -22.06
N PHE A 34 -9.85 5.78 -21.22
CA PHE A 34 -11.01 5.00 -21.66
C PHE A 34 -12.26 5.83 -21.93
N ARG A 35 -12.20 7.16 -21.72
CA ARG A 35 -13.32 8.10 -21.88
C ARG A 35 -14.54 7.70 -21.05
N VAL A 36 -14.29 7.32 -19.80
CA VAL A 36 -15.30 6.95 -18.82
C VAL A 36 -15.23 7.87 -17.61
N ASP A 37 -16.25 7.80 -16.75
CA ASP A 37 -16.26 8.50 -15.49
C ASP A 37 -15.37 7.81 -14.45
N VAL A 38 -14.74 8.59 -13.56
CA VAL A 38 -13.90 8.06 -12.47
C VAL A 38 -14.66 7.08 -11.57
N ARG A 39 -15.98 7.27 -11.43
CA ARG A 39 -16.86 6.37 -10.67
C ARG A 39 -16.87 4.95 -11.26
N GLU A 40 -16.78 4.82 -12.58
CA GLU A 40 -16.76 3.52 -13.25
C GLU A 40 -15.43 2.81 -13.07
N VAL A 41 -14.32 3.55 -13.02
CA VAL A 41 -13.01 2.98 -12.63
C VAL A 41 -13.05 2.44 -11.20
N ASN A 42 -13.63 3.19 -10.27
CA ASN A 42 -13.82 2.73 -8.89
C ASN A 42 -14.71 1.47 -8.84
N TYR A 43 -15.80 1.45 -9.60
CA TYR A 43 -16.65 0.27 -9.74
C TYR A 43 -15.86 -0.93 -10.28
N PHE A 44 -15.06 -0.75 -11.33
CA PHE A 44 -14.24 -1.82 -11.92
C PHE A 44 -13.34 -2.47 -10.87
N ILE A 45 -12.65 -1.65 -10.07
CA ILE A 45 -11.71 -2.12 -9.04
C ILE A 45 -12.44 -2.89 -7.92
N ASN A 46 -13.62 -2.43 -7.51
CA ASN A 46 -14.27 -2.94 -6.30
C ASN A 46 -15.33 -4.02 -6.56
N HIS A 47 -15.98 -4.01 -7.72
CA HIS A 47 -17.22 -4.75 -7.94
C HIS A 47 -17.27 -5.52 -9.26
N SER A 48 -16.32 -5.30 -10.18
CA SER A 48 -16.30 -6.11 -11.41
C SER A 48 -15.84 -7.54 -11.14
N GLN A 49 -16.05 -8.41 -12.13
CA GLN A 49 -15.48 -9.76 -12.16
C GLN A 49 -13.94 -9.78 -12.08
N PHE A 50 -13.27 -8.67 -12.39
CA PHE A 50 -11.81 -8.52 -12.32
C PHE A 50 -11.33 -7.85 -11.02
N SER A 51 -12.23 -7.58 -10.08
CA SER A 51 -11.92 -6.86 -8.85
C SER A 51 -10.80 -7.49 -8.01
N ALA A 52 -10.70 -8.83 -7.99
CA ALA A 52 -9.59 -9.51 -7.32
C ALA A 52 -8.23 -9.14 -7.94
N ARG A 53 -8.09 -9.29 -9.26
CA ARG A 53 -6.87 -8.93 -10.02
C ARG A 53 -6.55 -7.43 -9.90
N ALA A 54 -7.58 -6.57 -9.94
CA ALA A 54 -7.40 -5.13 -9.80
C ALA A 54 -6.89 -4.74 -8.40
N ARG A 55 -7.38 -5.40 -7.34
CA ARG A 55 -6.89 -5.18 -5.97
C ARG A 55 -5.48 -5.73 -5.77
N GLU A 56 -5.15 -6.86 -6.39
CA GLU A 56 -3.79 -7.40 -6.41
C GLU A 56 -2.82 -6.41 -7.08
N ALA A 57 -3.18 -5.89 -8.26
CA ALA A 57 -2.40 -4.86 -8.94
C ALA A 57 -2.23 -3.58 -8.11
N LEU A 58 -3.26 -3.16 -7.35
CA LEU A 58 -3.13 -2.06 -6.37
C LEU A 58 -2.13 -2.39 -5.27
N SER A 59 -2.13 -3.62 -4.76
CA SER A 59 -1.16 -4.07 -3.76
C SER A 59 0.26 -4.07 -4.33
N ASN A 60 0.47 -4.61 -5.53
CA ASN A 60 1.79 -4.61 -6.19
C ASN A 60 2.28 -3.18 -6.45
N SER A 61 1.36 -2.27 -6.82
CA SER A 61 1.66 -0.85 -6.99
C SER A 61 2.08 -0.19 -5.66
N ALA A 62 1.45 -0.58 -4.54
CA ALA A 62 1.82 -0.12 -3.21
C ALA A 62 3.21 -0.65 -2.80
N ASP A 63 3.49 -1.92 -3.08
CA ASP A 63 4.78 -2.56 -2.78
C ASP A 63 5.92 -1.89 -3.56
N ARG A 64 5.76 -1.66 -4.87
CA ARG A 64 6.75 -0.91 -5.65
C ARG A 64 6.95 0.53 -5.16
N ALA A 65 5.90 1.18 -4.66
CA ALA A 65 6.06 2.50 -4.05
C ALA A 65 6.87 2.40 -2.75
N PHE A 66 6.65 1.36 -1.95
CA PHE A 66 7.44 1.11 -0.74
C PHE A 66 8.91 0.83 -1.06
N ASP A 67 9.20 -0.03 -2.04
CA ASP A 67 10.57 -0.34 -2.48
C ASP A 67 11.33 0.92 -2.92
N LYS A 68 10.66 1.82 -3.66
CA LYS A 68 11.24 3.13 -4.03
C LYS A 68 11.57 4.02 -2.83
N ALA A 69 10.83 3.87 -1.73
CA ALA A 69 11.15 4.59 -0.50
C ALA A 69 12.43 4.05 0.15
N GLU A 70 12.65 2.74 0.10
CA GLU A 70 13.88 2.12 0.59
C GLU A 70 15.07 2.48 -0.30
N GLU A 71 14.89 2.40 -1.62
CA GLU A 71 15.91 2.81 -2.61
C GLU A 71 16.35 4.26 -2.40
N ALA A 72 15.40 5.19 -2.17
CA ALA A 72 15.72 6.59 -1.90
C ALA A 72 16.64 6.75 -0.67
N LEU A 73 16.45 5.95 0.39
CA LEU A 73 17.29 5.99 1.58
C LEU A 73 18.64 5.30 1.37
N LEU A 74 18.67 4.19 0.62
CA LEU A 74 19.91 3.48 0.28
C LEU A 74 20.84 4.30 -0.61
N ASN A 75 20.29 5.24 -1.38
CA ASN A 75 21.06 6.16 -2.23
C ASN A 75 21.75 7.28 -1.46
N ILE A 76 21.60 7.36 -0.13
CA ILE A 76 22.33 8.31 0.71
C ILE A 76 23.76 7.77 0.93
N ASN A 77 24.76 8.52 0.47
CA ASN A 77 26.16 8.13 0.56
C ASN A 77 26.91 8.89 1.65
N VAL A 78 28.00 8.29 2.12
CA VAL A 78 28.95 8.99 3.01
C VAL A 78 29.58 10.15 2.24
N GLY A 79 29.41 11.36 2.75
CA GLY A 79 29.90 12.59 2.12
C GLY A 79 28.83 13.39 1.37
N ASP A 80 27.60 12.89 1.27
CA ASP A 80 26.48 13.69 0.78
C ASP A 80 26.24 14.91 1.68
N ASP A 81 25.91 16.03 1.06
CA ASP A 81 25.55 17.22 1.80
C ASP A 81 24.17 17.05 2.50
N ASN A 82 23.94 17.87 3.53
CA ASN A 82 22.69 17.82 4.29
C ASN A 82 21.44 18.06 3.42
N ALA A 83 21.56 18.80 2.31
CA ALA A 83 20.45 19.08 1.41
C ALA A 83 20.06 17.85 0.58
N VAL A 84 21.03 17.06 0.11
CA VAL A 84 20.83 15.77 -0.55
C VAL A 84 20.18 14.79 0.41
N ILE A 85 20.73 14.65 1.63
CA ILE A 85 20.17 13.76 2.67
C ILE A 85 18.71 14.12 2.95
N THR A 86 18.41 15.41 3.08
CA THR A 86 17.04 15.89 3.37
C THR A 86 16.10 15.57 2.21
N ARG A 87 16.51 15.85 0.96
CA ARG A 87 15.70 15.53 -0.23
C ARG A 87 15.38 14.04 -0.34
N GLN A 88 16.37 13.17 -0.07
CA GLN A 88 16.15 11.73 -0.12
C GLN A 88 15.19 11.25 0.98
N ARG A 89 15.29 11.80 2.19
CA ARG A 89 14.35 11.52 3.28
C ARG A 89 12.93 11.96 2.92
N GLU A 90 12.75 13.16 2.38
CA GLU A 90 11.45 13.66 1.92
C GLU A 90 10.86 12.77 0.82
N LEU A 91 11.69 12.34 -0.13
CA LEU A 91 11.28 11.43 -1.20
C LEU A 91 10.82 10.07 -0.64
N ALA A 92 11.56 9.51 0.31
CA ALA A 92 11.18 8.28 0.99
C ALA A 92 9.86 8.43 1.75
N HIS A 93 9.65 9.54 2.44
CA HIS A 93 8.38 9.85 3.12
C HIS A 93 7.21 9.96 2.13
N HIS A 94 7.42 10.61 0.99
CA HIS A 94 6.41 10.71 -0.07
C HIS A 94 5.97 9.33 -0.55
N TYR A 95 6.94 8.46 -0.87
CA TYR A 95 6.68 7.11 -1.36
C TYR A 95 6.00 6.20 -0.31
N ARG A 96 6.41 6.27 0.96
CA ARG A 96 5.72 5.56 2.06
C ARG A 96 4.27 5.98 2.19
N ARG A 97 4.00 7.29 2.15
CA ARG A 97 2.63 7.81 2.17
C ARG A 97 1.82 7.28 0.99
N LYS A 98 2.43 7.20 -0.20
CA LYS A 98 1.78 6.67 -1.41
C LYS A 98 1.42 5.18 -1.26
N ALA A 99 2.34 4.36 -0.74
CA ALA A 99 2.09 2.95 -0.43
C ALA A 99 0.93 2.80 0.57
N ALA A 100 0.92 3.59 1.65
CA ALA A 100 -0.13 3.58 2.67
C ALA A 100 -1.51 3.99 2.14
N VAL A 101 -1.59 4.91 1.17
CA VAL A 101 -2.86 5.29 0.55
C VAL A 101 -3.42 4.15 -0.31
N LYS A 102 -2.56 3.39 -0.99
CA LYS A 102 -2.98 2.28 -1.86
C LYS A 102 -3.31 1.01 -1.09
N ASN A 103 -2.50 0.65 -0.10
CA ASN A 103 -2.70 -0.51 0.74
C ASN A 103 -2.53 -0.14 2.22
N ARG A 104 -3.60 0.47 2.77
CA ARG A 104 -3.62 0.96 4.15
C ARG A 104 -3.43 -0.16 5.17
N ASN A 105 -4.00 -1.34 4.93
CA ASN A 105 -3.89 -2.45 5.87
C ASN A 105 -2.45 -2.92 6.04
N LYS A 106 -1.67 -2.93 4.95
CA LYS A 106 -0.26 -3.35 4.97
C LYS A 106 0.68 -2.25 5.48
N PHE A 107 0.44 -0.99 5.12
CA PHE A 107 1.43 0.09 5.29
C PHE A 107 1.00 1.23 6.22
N ALA A 108 -0.16 1.17 6.87
CA ALA A 108 -0.51 2.17 7.89
C ALA A 108 0.34 1.99 9.15
N ASP A 109 0.92 3.09 9.65
CA ASP A 109 1.70 3.12 10.89
C ASP A 109 0.93 2.53 12.09
N SER A 110 -0.40 2.65 12.11
CA SER A 110 -1.25 2.10 13.17
C SER A 110 -1.26 0.57 13.25
N HIS A 111 -1.00 -0.15 12.14
CA HIS A 111 -1.01 -1.62 12.15
C HIS A 111 0.31 -2.22 12.63
N LYS A 112 1.44 -1.51 12.46
CA LYS A 112 2.73 -1.93 13.04
C LYS A 112 2.71 -1.84 14.57
N ILE A 113 2.14 -0.76 15.12
CA ILE A 113 2.03 -0.57 16.58
C ILE A 113 1.16 -1.67 17.22
N GLN A 114 0.08 -2.12 16.58
CA GLN A 114 -0.77 -3.17 17.15
C GLN A 114 -0.14 -4.57 17.13
N ALA A 115 0.71 -4.87 16.14
CA ALA A 115 1.44 -6.14 16.09
C ALA A 115 2.53 -6.21 17.16
N GLU A 116 3.31 -5.14 17.33
CA GLU A 116 4.37 -5.06 18.35
C GLU A 116 3.81 -5.04 19.79
N VAL A 117 2.64 -4.41 20.00
CA VAL A 117 1.98 -4.39 21.32
C VAL A 117 1.41 -5.77 21.70
N LYS A 118 0.97 -6.59 20.74
CA LYS A 118 0.52 -7.97 21.01
C LYS A 118 1.67 -8.88 21.43
N ASP A 119 2.81 -8.78 20.76
CA ASP A 119 3.99 -9.61 21.09
C ASP A 119 4.57 -9.27 22.48
N THR A 120 4.52 -8.00 22.87
CA THR A 120 4.94 -7.59 24.22
C THR A 120 3.94 -7.97 25.32
N SER A 121 2.62 -7.95 25.07
CA SER A 121 1.64 -8.32 26.09
C SER A 121 1.68 -9.81 26.45
N SER A 122 1.93 -10.69 25.48
CA SER A 122 2.05 -12.13 25.72
C SER A 122 3.31 -12.47 26.53
N THR A 123 4.40 -11.74 26.31
CA THR A 123 5.67 -11.94 27.03
C THR A 123 5.61 -11.42 28.47
N SER A 124 4.89 -10.31 28.70
CA SER A 124 4.67 -9.77 30.06
C SER A 124 3.76 -10.64 30.93
N SER A 125 2.78 -11.34 30.33
CA SER A 125 1.87 -12.22 31.07
C SER A 125 2.60 -13.42 31.67
N TRP A 126 3.48 -14.07 30.90
CA TRP A 126 4.24 -15.24 31.36
C TRP A 126 5.27 -14.89 32.45
N LEU A 127 5.98 -13.76 32.30
CA LEU A 127 6.92 -13.29 33.33
C LEU A 127 6.21 -12.95 34.64
N GLY A 128 4.99 -12.38 34.57
CA GLY A 128 4.18 -12.11 35.76
C GLY A 128 3.74 -13.37 36.50
N GLU A 129 3.32 -14.41 35.78
CA GLU A 129 2.95 -15.71 36.37
C GLU A 129 4.15 -16.40 37.00
N VAL A 130 5.29 -16.50 36.28
CA VAL A 130 6.51 -17.15 36.79
C VAL A 130 7.06 -16.46 38.04
N LEU A 131 7.07 -15.12 38.08
CA LEU A 131 7.53 -14.38 39.26
C LEU A 131 6.58 -14.58 40.46
N SER A 132 5.27 -14.66 40.22
CA SER A 132 4.30 -14.94 41.28
C SER A 132 4.41 -16.35 41.85
N GLU A 133 4.79 -17.35 41.05
CA GLU A 133 5.02 -18.71 41.50
C GLU A 133 6.31 -18.87 42.33
N ILE A 134 7.34 -18.07 42.02
CA ILE A 134 8.60 -18.06 42.77
C ILE A 134 8.43 -17.43 44.15
N ASP A 135 7.63 -16.37 44.27
CA ASP A 135 7.39 -15.69 45.55
C ASP A 135 6.45 -16.48 46.48
N ASN A 136 5.56 -17.31 45.93
CA ASN A 136 4.67 -18.17 46.72
C ASN A 136 5.32 -19.48 47.22
N ASN A 137 6.55 -19.79 46.78
CA ASN A 137 7.29 -20.99 47.16
C ASN A 137 8.44 -20.73 48.16
N LYS A 138 8.40 -19.59 48.87
CA LYS A 138 9.27 -19.26 50.01
C LYS A 138 8.49 -19.26 51.32
#